data_AF-A0A9J7EYW2-F1
#
_entry.id   AF-A0A9J7EYW2-F1
#
_cell.length_a   1.000
_cell.length_b   1.000
_cell.length_c   1.000
_cell.angle_alpha   90.00
_cell.angle_beta   90.00
_cell.angle_gamma   90.00
#
_symmetry.space_group_name_H-M   'P 1'
#
loop_
_entity.id
_entity.type
_entity.pdbx_description
1 polymer ?
#
loop_
_entity_poly.entity_id
_entity_poly.type
_entity_poly.pdbx_seq_one_letter_code
_entity_poly.pdbx_strand_id
1 'polypeptide(L)'
;MQADLLVTAMRPPEIEGRITETPKATPNPPNPSGQCPICRWNLKHKYNYEDVLLLSQFIRPHGSMLPRNVTGLCLEEHRKIEECVKMAHRAGLFPNHRPRLPEGSLPKNKPKLNR
;
A
#
# COMPACT_ATOMS: atom_id res chain seq x y z
N MET A 1 15.31 -57.31 -14.36
CA MET A 1 14.39 -56.55 -13.47
C MET A 1 15.11 -55.29 -13.02
N GLN A 2 15.02 -54.20 -13.79
CA GLN A 2 15.29 -52.87 -13.25
C GLN A 2 14.28 -51.96 -13.91
N ALA A 3 13.15 -51.78 -13.24
CA ALA A 3 12.20 -50.75 -13.60
C ALA A 3 12.67 -49.44 -12.96
N ASP A 4 12.58 -48.40 -13.76
CA ASP A 4 12.59 -46.97 -13.48
C ASP A 4 12.47 -46.55 -12.01
N LEU A 5 13.40 -45.72 -11.56
CA LEU A 5 13.12 -44.71 -10.55
C LEU A 5 14.08 -43.52 -10.72
N LEU A 6 13.89 -42.74 -11.79
CA LEU A 6 14.32 -41.34 -11.80
C LEU A 6 13.43 -40.56 -10.82
N VAL A 7 13.71 -40.72 -9.52
CA VAL A 7 13.25 -39.76 -8.51
C VAL A 7 14.14 -38.54 -8.67
N THR A 8 13.77 -37.64 -9.58
CA THR A 8 14.26 -36.27 -9.50
C THR A 8 13.77 -35.73 -8.17
N ALA A 9 14.64 -35.74 -7.16
CA ALA A 9 14.34 -35.20 -5.84
C ALA A 9 13.94 -33.73 -6.02
N MET A 10 12.64 -33.44 -5.97
CA MET A 10 12.17 -32.06 -5.90
C MET A 10 12.64 -31.51 -4.57
N ARG A 11 13.73 -30.74 -4.60
CA ARG A 11 14.23 -30.02 -3.42
C ARG A 11 13.07 -29.17 -2.87
N PRO A 12 12.77 -29.24 -1.56
CA PRO A 12 11.71 -28.42 -0.99
C PRO A 12 12.00 -26.94 -1.25
N PRO A 13 10.98 -26.11 -1.52
CA PRO A 13 11.19 -24.68 -1.73
C PRO A 13 11.74 -24.07 -0.44
N GLU A 14 12.91 -23.45 -0.53
CA GLU A 14 13.52 -22.68 0.55
C GLU A 14 12.97 -21.25 0.50
N ILE A 15 12.25 -20.86 1.55
CA ILE A 15 11.61 -19.54 1.66
C ILE A 15 12.30 -18.79 2.79
N GLU A 16 13.09 -17.78 2.43
CA GLU A 16 13.81 -16.94 3.39
C GLU A 16 13.17 -15.54 3.50
N GLY A 17 13.24 -14.97 4.71
CA GLY A 17 12.82 -13.59 4.96
C GLY A 17 14.03 -12.65 5.02
N ARG A 18 14.03 -11.59 4.20
CA ARG A 18 15.05 -10.53 4.25
C ARG A 18 14.45 -9.22 4.74
N ILE A 19 15.05 -8.63 5.77
CA ILE A 19 14.69 -7.28 6.26
C ILE A 19 15.40 -6.26 5.37
N THR A 20 14.63 -5.35 4.77
CA THR A 20 15.14 -4.22 3.98
C THR A 20 15.10 -2.94 4.80
N GLU A 21 15.94 -1.98 4.43
CA GLU A 21 15.95 -0.66 5.07
C GLU A 21 14.61 0.05 4.85
N THR A 22 14.06 0.61 5.92
CA THR A 22 12.83 1.41 5.88
C THR A 22 13.13 2.88 6.10
N PRO A 23 12.51 3.80 5.35
CA PRO A 23 12.70 5.23 5.55
C PRO A 23 12.28 5.63 6.97
N LYS A 24 13.13 6.42 7.62
CA LYS A 24 12.86 6.95 8.96
C LYS A 24 12.00 8.21 8.86
N ALA A 25 11.16 8.42 9.87
CA ALA A 25 10.39 9.66 9.98
C ALA A 25 11.33 10.87 10.09
N THR A 26 10.87 12.00 9.55
CA THR A 26 11.59 13.27 9.66
C THR A 26 11.68 13.72 11.13
N PRO A 27 12.86 14.19 11.58
CA PRO A 27 13.19 14.28 13.02
C PRO A 27 12.48 15.41 13.77
N ASN A 28 12.07 16.48 13.09
CA ASN A 28 11.52 17.68 13.72
C ASN A 28 10.06 17.92 13.31
N PRO A 29 9.09 17.28 13.98
CA PRO A 29 7.68 17.55 13.71
C PRO A 29 7.26 18.93 14.26
N PRO A 30 6.35 19.65 13.57
CA PRO A 30 5.88 20.95 14.01
C PRO A 30 5.03 20.90 15.29
N ASN A 31 4.42 19.76 15.62
CA ASN A 31 3.65 19.57 16.85
C ASN A 31 4.04 18.25 17.55
N PRO A 32 5.01 18.27 18.49
CA PRO A 32 5.47 17.05 19.16
C PRO A 32 4.39 16.38 20.02
N SER A 33 3.40 17.14 20.52
CA SER A 33 2.30 16.65 21.36
C SER A 33 1.23 15.85 20.59
N GLY A 34 1.27 15.88 19.25
CA GLY A 34 0.33 15.14 18.40
C GLY A 34 0.46 13.63 18.58
N GLN A 35 -0.66 12.97 18.86
CA GLN A 35 -0.76 11.52 19.09
C GLN A 35 -0.73 10.69 17.80
N CYS A 36 -1.07 11.31 16.66
CA CYS A 36 -1.11 10.67 15.36
C CYS A 36 -0.18 11.39 14.37
N PRO A 37 0.38 10.72 13.34
CA PRO A 37 1.24 11.38 12.35
C PRO A 37 0.61 12.64 11.72
N ILE A 38 -0.64 12.57 11.29
CA ILE A 38 -1.36 13.71 10.70
C ILE A 38 -1.49 14.88 11.68
N CYS A 39 -1.79 14.56 12.95
CA CYS A 39 -1.95 15.52 14.04
C CYS A 39 -0.61 16.20 14.37
N ARG A 40 0.45 15.40 14.43
CA ARG A 40 1.84 15.81 14.71
C ARG A 40 2.41 16.71 13.63
N TRP A 41 1.95 16.55 12.39
CA TRP A 41 2.31 17.40 11.25
C TRP A 41 1.32 18.55 11.00
N ASN A 42 0.33 18.77 11.88
CA ASN A 42 -0.70 19.80 11.74
C ASN A 42 -1.45 19.76 10.39
N LEU A 43 -1.64 18.55 9.86
CA LEU A 43 -2.31 18.28 8.57
C LEU A 43 -3.81 17.97 8.74
N LYS A 44 -4.33 17.95 9.97
CA LYS A 44 -5.76 17.71 10.23
C LYS A 44 -6.59 18.71 9.41
N HIS A 45 -7.51 18.22 8.57
CA HIS A 45 -8.37 19.01 7.67
C HIS A 45 -7.65 19.79 6.55
N LYS A 46 -6.38 19.50 6.26
CA LYS A 46 -5.60 20.21 5.22
C LYS A 46 -5.25 19.38 4.00
N TYR A 47 -5.65 18.11 3.97
CA TYR A 47 -5.38 17.21 2.85
C TYR A 47 -6.68 16.74 2.19
N ASN A 48 -6.57 16.31 0.94
CA ASN A 48 -7.66 15.84 0.10
C ASN A 48 -7.24 14.59 -0.71
N TYR A 49 -8.16 14.03 -1.51
CA TYR A 49 -7.88 12.86 -2.35
C TYR A 49 -6.83 13.11 -3.45
N GLU A 50 -6.55 14.38 -3.75
CA GLU A 50 -5.55 14.81 -4.73
C GLU A 50 -4.12 14.79 -4.18
N ASP A 51 -3.95 14.71 -2.84
CA ASP A 51 -2.64 14.73 -2.18
C ASP A 51 -1.95 13.36 -2.22
N VAL A 52 -1.60 12.92 -3.42
CA VAL A 52 -1.00 11.60 -3.70
C VAL A 52 0.27 11.37 -2.88
N LEU A 53 1.06 12.42 -2.61
CA LEU A 53 2.31 12.33 -1.84
C LEU A 53 2.08 11.99 -0.36
N LEU A 54 0.96 12.45 0.22
CA LEU A 54 0.58 12.11 1.58
C LEU A 54 -0.04 10.71 1.63
N LEU A 55 -1.00 10.46 0.72
CA LEU A 55 -1.75 9.21 0.68
C LEU A 55 -0.86 8.00 0.35
N SER A 56 0.17 8.17 -0.49
CA SER A 56 1.11 7.10 -0.88
C SER A 56 1.85 6.48 0.31
N GLN A 57 2.05 7.25 1.39
CA GLN A 57 2.75 6.79 2.59
C GLN A 57 1.91 5.79 3.41
N PHE A 58 0.58 5.77 3.22
CA PHE A 58 -0.35 4.95 3.99
C PHE A 58 -0.94 3.78 3.20
N ILE A 59 -0.47 3.53 1.97
CA ILE A 59 -0.94 2.44 1.11
C ILE A 59 0.15 1.42 0.82
N ARG A 60 -0.27 0.20 0.52
CA ARG A 60 0.58 -0.88 0.04
C ARG A 60 0.86 -0.71 -1.46
N PRO A 61 1.93 -1.34 -1.98
CA PRO A 61 2.22 -1.34 -3.43
C PRO A 61 1.08 -1.84 -4.33
N HIS A 62 0.14 -2.62 -3.78
CA HIS A 62 -1.03 -3.12 -4.52
C HIS A 62 -2.27 -2.21 -4.43
N GLY A 63 -2.15 -1.06 -3.76
CA GLY A 63 -3.21 -0.05 -3.64
C GLY A 63 -4.16 -0.21 -2.45
N SER A 64 -3.99 -1.25 -1.63
CA SER A 64 -4.75 -1.40 -0.38
C SER A 64 -4.18 -0.55 0.75
N MET A 65 -5.03 -0.10 1.66
CA MET A 65 -4.62 0.71 2.80
C MET A 65 -3.82 -0.12 3.83
N LEU A 66 -2.82 0.49 4.46
CA LEU A 66 -2.12 -0.08 5.61
C LEU A 66 -3.02 -0.08 6.85
N PRO A 67 -2.92 -1.08 7.74
CA PRO A 67 -3.77 -1.16 8.91
C PRO A 67 -3.44 -0.08 9.95
N ARG A 68 -4.44 0.33 10.75
CA ARG A 68 -4.32 1.43 11.72
C ARG A 68 -3.21 1.22 12.76
N ASN A 69 -3.04 0.00 13.25
CA ASN A 69 -2.01 -0.35 14.23
C ASN A 69 -0.59 -0.16 13.70
N VAL A 70 -0.39 -0.28 12.38
CA VAL A 70 0.91 -0.05 11.73
C VAL A 70 1.09 1.43 11.40
N THR A 71 0.05 2.11 10.91
CA THR A 71 0.14 3.52 10.52
C THR A 71 0.17 4.49 11.70
N GLY A 72 -0.33 4.10 12.88
CA GLY A 72 -0.38 4.96 14.06
C GLY A 72 -1.38 6.13 13.95
N LEU A 73 -2.32 6.07 13.01
CA LEU A 73 -3.35 7.08 12.83
C LEU A 73 -4.45 6.97 13.91
N CYS A 74 -5.04 8.10 14.27
CA CYS A 74 -6.27 8.08 15.05
C CYS A 74 -7.44 7.56 14.19
N LEU A 75 -8.51 7.11 14.84
CA LEU A 75 -9.65 6.49 14.13
C LEU A 75 -10.28 7.42 13.10
N GLU A 76 -10.43 8.70 13.44
CA GLU A 76 -10.98 9.73 12.56
C GLU A 76 -10.16 9.88 11.28
N GLU A 77 -8.85 10.09 11.42
CA GLU A 77 -7.96 10.31 10.28
C GLU A 77 -7.76 9.04 9.46
N HIS A 78 -7.77 7.87 10.10
CA HIS A 78 -7.71 6.60 9.38
C HIS A 78 -8.92 6.43 8.44
N ARG A 79 -10.14 6.73 8.90
CA ARG A 79 -11.35 6.67 8.06
C ARG A 79 -11.29 7.67 6.90
N LYS A 80 -10.86 8.91 7.16
CA LYS A 80 -10.73 9.93 6.12
C LYS A 80 -9.71 9.53 5.05
N ILE A 81 -8.53 9.08 5.44
CA ILE A 81 -7.51 8.64 4.47
C ILE A 81 -8.04 7.43 3.67
N GLU A 82 -8.80 6.52 4.29
CA GLU A 82 -9.38 5.38 3.59
C GLU A 82 -10.33 5.84 2.47
N GLU A 83 -11.18 6.83 2.74
CA GLU A 83 -12.06 7.44 1.76
C GLU A 83 -11.28 8.18 0.66
N CYS A 84 -10.28 8.99 1.04
CA CYS A 84 -9.40 9.68 0.10
C CYS A 84 -8.68 8.70 -0.83
N VAL A 85 -8.17 7.58 -0.32
CA VAL A 85 -7.52 6.53 -1.12
C VAL A 85 -8.52 5.90 -2.10
N LYS A 86 -9.75 5.62 -1.66
CA LYS A 86 -10.81 5.10 -2.55
C LYS A 86 -11.16 6.08 -3.66
N MET A 87 -11.22 7.37 -3.36
CA MET A 87 -11.45 8.43 -4.36
C MET A 87 -10.28 8.56 -5.33
N ALA A 88 -9.05 8.60 -4.84
CA ALA A 88 -7.84 8.70 -5.64
C ALA A 88 -7.68 7.53 -6.63
N HIS A 89 -8.05 6.31 -6.22
CA HIS A 89 -8.08 5.15 -7.12
C HIS A 89 -9.11 5.31 -8.24
N ARG A 90 -10.31 5.82 -7.93
CA ARG A 90 -11.37 6.07 -8.92
C ARG A 90 -10.95 7.14 -9.92
N ALA A 91 -10.33 8.22 -9.43
CA ALA A 91 -9.76 9.29 -10.26
C ALA A 91 -8.54 8.80 -11.09
N GLY A 92 -7.93 7.68 -10.70
CA GLY A 92 -6.78 7.10 -11.39
C GLY A 92 -5.44 7.77 -11.06
N LEU A 93 -5.34 8.42 -9.89
CA LEU A 93 -4.13 9.08 -9.39
C LEU A 93 -3.03 8.10 -8.95
N PHE A 94 -3.37 6.82 -8.77
CA PHE A 94 -2.44 5.76 -8.39
C PHE A 94 -2.21 4.71 -9.50
N PRO A 95 -1.56 5.07 -10.62
CA PRO A 95 -1.34 4.13 -11.72
C PRO A 95 -0.42 2.96 -11.34
N ASN A 96 0.57 3.22 -10.48
CA ASN A 96 1.57 2.23 -10.05
C ASN A 96 1.10 1.33 -8.90
N HIS A 97 -0.05 1.63 -8.28
CA HIS A 97 -0.58 0.87 -7.14
C HIS A 97 -1.77 0.02 -7.54
N ARG A 98 -1.57 -0.87 -8.51
CA ARG A 98 -2.60 -1.78 -8.99
C ARG A 98 -2.29 -3.22 -8.55
N PRO A 99 -3.33 -4.04 -8.35
CA PRO A 99 -3.12 -5.47 -8.12
C PRO A 99 -2.41 -6.09 -9.34
N ARG A 100 -1.45 -6.97 -9.07
CA ARG A 100 -0.80 -7.73 -10.13
C ARG A 100 -1.79 -8.77 -10.63
N LEU A 101 -2.00 -8.79 -11.94
CA LEU A 101 -2.84 -9.77 -12.61
C LEU A 101 -2.04 -11.07 -12.78
N PRO A 102 -2.66 -12.25 -12.62
CA PRO A 102 -2.01 -13.51 -12.90
C PRO A 102 -1.64 -13.61 -14.39
N GLU A 103 -0.61 -14.39 -14.69
CA GLU A 103 -0.15 -14.61 -16.07
C GLU A 103 -1.29 -15.10 -16.96
N GLY A 104 -1.37 -14.55 -18.18
CA GLY A 104 -2.42 -14.87 -19.15
C GLY A 104 -3.75 -14.12 -18.97
N SER A 105 -3.94 -13.36 -17.88
CA SER A 105 -5.15 -12.54 -17.71
C SER A 105 -4.99 -11.15 -18.33
N LEU A 106 -5.67 -10.92 -19.46
CA LEU A 106 -5.70 -9.61 -20.11
C LEU A 106 -6.81 -8.73 -19.51
N PRO A 107 -6.51 -7.48 -19.12
CA PRO A 107 -7.54 -6.55 -18.67
C PRO A 107 -8.52 -6.27 -19.83
N LYS A 108 -9.81 -6.49 -19.58
CA LYS A 108 -10.86 -6.12 -20.54
C LYS A 108 -10.82 -4.62 -20.79
N ASN A 109 -10.88 -4.21 -22.05
CA ASN A 109 -10.88 -2.80 -22.43
C ASN A 109 -12.26 -2.19 -22.13
N LYS A 110 -12.43 -1.68 -20.91
CA LYS A 110 -13.64 -0.96 -20.49
C LYS A 110 -13.43 0.53 -20.73
N PRO A 111 -14.43 1.27 -21.24
CA PRO A 111 -14.31 2.72 -21.39
C PRO A 111 -14.05 3.34 -20.01
N LYS A 112 -12.91 4.03 -19.88
CA LYS A 112 -12.56 4.75 -18.65
C LYS A 112 -13.29 6.09 -18.67
N LEU A 113 -14.33 6.20 -17.87
CA LEU A 113 -15.02 7.47 -17.65
C LEU A 113 -14.20 8.31 -16.67
N ASN A 114 -13.91 9.55 -17.03
CA ASN A 114 -13.29 10.52 -16.12
C ASN A 114 -14.33 10.88 -15.05
N ARG A 115 -14.03 10.61 -13.77
CA ARG A 115 -14.93 10.85 -12.64
C ARG A 115 -14.14 11.16 -11.38
#